data_AF-A0A8B0SNE5-F1
#
_entry.id   AF-A0A8B0SNE5-F1
#
_cell.length_a   1.000
_cell.length_b   1.000
_cell.length_c   1.000
_cell.angle_alpha   90.00
_cell.angle_beta   90.00
_cell.angle_gamma   90.00
#
_symmetry.space_group_name_H-M   'P 1'
#
loop_
_entity.id
_entity.type
_entity.pdbx_description
1 polymer ?
#
loop_
_entity_poly.entity_id
_entity_poly.type
_entity_poly.pdbx_seq_one_letter_code
_entity_poly.pdbx_strand_id
1 'polypeptide(L)'
;MILLHLTLRSLWNRRASLLLTLFSIAISVSLLLGVEYIRKEAKSSFLSTISGTDLVVGARSGPVQLLLYSVFRIGNATNNISWQSYQDVASKPLVEWTIPISLGDSHQGYRVLGTNQDYFRYYRHGDKRLLEFAEGKPFAGVFDAVLGAEVARKLGYQLNDNIVIAHGAAATRFTLHDDKPFHVVGILKPTGTPIDRTVHVSLEGIEAIHVDWVGGTKVPGYQISAVDALQKNLQPKVITAFMVGLKNRAAAFRVQREINDYQREPLLATVPGIALAELWQAIGMFETVLRIITGFVVVAGLLGMLTTLLSTLNERRREMAILRAVGAHPRHVFLLFVLEASVIAVLGCLLGAGLVFIGLLAARPWVMAEYGFYLRTWIPDLNDGLLLAVVAVLALLFSLIPGAIAYRRSLQDGLTVRV
;
A
#
# COMPACT_ATOMS: atom_id res chain seq x y z
N MET A 1 20.30 -34.75 -23.63
CA MET A 1 21.40 -34.78 -22.64
C MET A 1 22.67 -34.08 -23.14
N ILE A 2 23.24 -34.45 -24.30
CA ILE A 2 24.53 -33.89 -24.78
C ILE A 2 24.50 -32.38 -25.02
N LEU A 3 23.47 -31.85 -25.69
CA LEU A 3 23.33 -30.40 -25.96
C LEU A 3 23.27 -29.56 -24.68
N LEU A 4 22.46 -29.96 -23.71
CA LEU A 4 22.34 -29.27 -22.42
C LEU A 4 23.67 -29.26 -21.66
N HIS A 5 24.39 -30.39 -21.67
CA HIS A 5 25.71 -30.49 -21.05
C HIS A 5 26.75 -29.57 -21.70
N LEU A 6 26.74 -29.51 -23.05
CA LEU A 6 27.60 -28.60 -23.82
C LEU A 6 27.25 -27.14 -23.54
N THR A 7 25.96 -26.80 -23.47
CA THR A 7 25.46 -25.47 -23.08
C THR A 7 25.99 -25.08 -21.69
N LEU A 8 25.83 -25.94 -20.68
CA LEU A 8 26.30 -25.63 -19.31
C LEU A 8 27.81 -25.43 -19.24
N ARG A 9 28.60 -26.29 -19.92
CA ARG A 9 30.07 -26.12 -20.00
C ARG A 9 30.47 -24.84 -20.73
N SER A 10 29.75 -24.49 -21.79
CA SER A 10 29.98 -23.25 -22.55
C SER A 10 29.69 -22.01 -21.71
N LEU A 11 28.59 -22.01 -20.95
CA LEU A 11 28.25 -20.93 -20.03
C LEU A 11 29.29 -20.79 -18.92
N TRP A 12 29.74 -21.91 -18.34
CA TRP A 12 30.74 -21.90 -17.26
C TRP A 12 32.10 -21.38 -17.72
N ASN A 13 32.52 -21.73 -18.95
CA ASN A 13 33.75 -21.21 -19.54
C ASN A 13 33.71 -19.67 -19.69
N ARG A 14 32.50 -19.09 -19.75
CA ARG A 14 32.23 -17.66 -19.84
C ARG A 14 31.59 -17.09 -18.58
N ARG A 15 31.99 -17.59 -17.41
CA ARG A 15 31.40 -17.21 -16.11
C ARG A 15 31.29 -15.70 -15.89
N ALA A 16 32.26 -14.89 -16.33
CA ALA A 16 32.21 -13.44 -16.16
C ALA A 16 31.06 -12.79 -16.94
N SER A 17 30.99 -13.02 -18.25
CA SER A 17 29.91 -12.52 -19.11
C SER A 17 28.55 -13.09 -18.70
N LEU A 18 28.52 -14.39 -18.34
CA LEU A 18 27.33 -15.03 -17.79
C LEU A 18 26.82 -14.31 -16.54
N LEU A 19 27.68 -14.05 -15.57
CA LEU A 19 27.30 -13.40 -14.31
C LEU A 19 26.79 -11.97 -14.56
N LEU A 20 27.42 -11.21 -15.45
CA LEU A 20 26.98 -9.86 -15.81
C LEU A 20 25.61 -9.87 -16.48
N THR A 21 25.38 -10.74 -17.46
CA THR A 21 24.08 -10.87 -18.12
C THR A 21 23.00 -11.33 -17.14
N LEU A 22 23.34 -12.32 -16.31
CA LEU A 22 22.44 -12.88 -15.32
C LEU A 22 22.03 -11.82 -14.29
N PHE A 23 22.98 -11.02 -13.81
CA PHE A 23 22.73 -9.92 -12.89
C PHE A 23 21.88 -8.81 -13.54
N SER A 24 22.15 -8.46 -14.80
CA SER A 24 21.35 -7.49 -15.54
C SER A 24 19.89 -7.93 -15.68
N ILE A 25 19.63 -9.18 -16.09
CA ILE A 25 18.28 -9.72 -16.17
C ILE A 25 17.64 -9.80 -14.78
N ALA A 26 18.38 -10.27 -13.77
CA ALA A 26 17.87 -10.38 -12.41
C ALA A 26 17.44 -9.03 -11.83
N ILE A 27 18.21 -7.95 -12.05
CA ILE A 27 17.81 -6.59 -11.67
C ILE A 27 16.54 -6.17 -12.40
N SER A 28 16.49 -6.36 -13.73
CA SER A 28 15.33 -5.96 -14.52
C SER A 28 14.05 -6.68 -14.07
N VAL A 29 14.13 -8.00 -13.85
CA VAL A 29 13.02 -8.81 -13.34
C VAL A 29 12.67 -8.39 -11.91
N SER A 30 13.68 -8.15 -11.06
CA SER A 30 13.46 -7.72 -9.68
C SER A 30 12.73 -6.39 -9.61
N LEU A 31 13.06 -5.43 -10.50
CA LEU A 31 12.38 -4.16 -10.56
C LEU A 31 10.93 -4.32 -11.05
N LEU A 32 10.73 -5.12 -12.10
CA LEU A 32 9.39 -5.41 -12.62
C LEU A 32 8.48 -6.01 -11.55
N LEU A 33 8.92 -7.09 -10.90
CA LEU A 33 8.13 -7.78 -9.87
C LEU A 33 7.99 -6.94 -8.60
N GLY A 34 9.06 -6.25 -8.18
CA GLY A 34 9.04 -5.41 -6.98
C GLY A 34 8.06 -4.23 -7.08
N VAL A 35 8.06 -3.53 -8.23
CA VAL A 35 7.12 -2.43 -8.47
C VAL A 35 5.68 -2.94 -8.52
N GLU A 36 5.44 -4.06 -9.21
CA GLU A 36 4.11 -4.66 -9.30
C GLU A 36 3.60 -5.13 -7.92
N TYR A 37 4.49 -5.71 -7.10
CA TYR A 37 4.18 -6.11 -5.74
C TYR A 37 3.79 -4.92 -4.86
N ILE A 38 4.62 -3.86 -4.83
CA ILE A 38 4.35 -2.66 -4.03
C ILE A 38 3.00 -2.04 -4.44
N ARG A 39 2.71 -1.99 -5.74
CA ARG A 39 1.42 -1.52 -6.27
C ARG A 39 0.24 -2.35 -5.75
N LYS A 40 0.32 -3.68 -5.85
CA LYS A 40 -0.73 -4.60 -5.37
C LYS A 40 -0.95 -4.49 -3.87
N GLU A 41 0.13 -4.47 -3.09
CA GLU A 41 0.04 -4.33 -1.64
C GLU A 41 -0.50 -2.96 -1.23
N ALA A 42 -0.06 -1.87 -1.87
CA ALA A 42 -0.61 -0.54 -1.61
C ALA A 42 -2.14 -0.55 -1.81
N LYS A 43 -2.60 -1.12 -2.92
CA LYS A 43 -4.03 -1.30 -3.18
C LYS A 43 -4.74 -2.15 -2.13
N SER A 44 -4.16 -3.30 -1.78
CA SER A 44 -4.70 -4.23 -0.79
C SER A 44 -4.82 -3.60 0.60
N SER A 45 -3.79 -2.87 1.04
CA SER A 45 -3.81 -2.16 2.32
C SER A 45 -4.97 -1.16 2.39
N PHE A 46 -5.19 -0.39 1.31
CA PHE A 46 -6.32 0.54 1.27
C PHE A 46 -7.67 -0.16 1.37
N LEU A 47 -7.83 -1.26 0.63
CA LEU A 47 -9.04 -2.09 0.71
C LEU A 47 -9.22 -2.74 2.09
N SER A 48 -8.13 -2.98 2.81
CA SER A 48 -8.14 -3.62 4.13
C SER A 48 -8.40 -2.64 5.28
N THR A 49 -8.42 -1.32 5.07
CA THR A 49 -8.62 -0.38 6.18
C THR A 49 -10.03 -0.46 6.75
N ILE A 50 -11.05 -0.52 5.89
CA ILE A 50 -12.46 -0.51 6.29
C ILE A 50 -13.21 -1.66 5.64
N SER A 51 -13.93 -2.43 6.45
CA SER A 51 -14.75 -3.56 6.03
C SER A 51 -16.08 -3.53 6.75
N GLY A 52 -17.15 -4.05 6.14
CA GLY A 52 -18.48 -4.11 6.77
C GLY A 52 -19.23 -2.78 6.90
N THR A 53 -18.59 -1.63 6.68
CA THR A 53 -19.27 -0.32 6.61
C THR A 53 -19.95 -0.15 5.26
N ASP A 54 -21.25 0.16 5.28
CA ASP A 54 -22.04 0.34 4.07
C ASP A 54 -21.92 1.75 3.50
N LEU A 55 -21.95 2.77 4.37
CA LEU A 55 -21.82 4.17 4.00
C LEU A 55 -20.88 4.93 4.94
N VAL A 56 -20.17 5.89 4.36
CA VAL A 56 -19.46 6.95 5.08
C VAL A 56 -20.15 8.25 4.74
N VAL A 57 -20.54 9.00 5.77
CA VAL A 57 -21.31 10.23 5.64
C VAL A 57 -20.54 11.40 6.24
N GLY A 58 -20.56 12.54 5.58
CA GLY A 58 -19.96 13.77 6.10
C GLY A 58 -20.47 14.99 5.37
N ALA A 59 -19.79 16.12 5.54
CA ALA A 59 -20.14 17.33 4.82
C ALA A 59 -19.96 17.17 3.30
N ARG A 60 -20.80 17.85 2.53
CA ARG A 60 -20.75 17.81 1.06
C ARG A 60 -19.36 18.17 0.55
N SER A 61 -18.71 17.19 -0.09
CA SER A 61 -17.33 17.26 -0.58
C SER A 61 -17.15 16.22 -1.73
N GLY A 62 -15.92 15.83 -2.06
CA GLY A 62 -15.67 14.71 -2.98
C GLY A 62 -15.75 13.34 -2.26
N PRO A 63 -16.31 12.29 -2.87
CA PRO A 63 -16.39 10.95 -2.26
C PRO A 63 -15.03 10.40 -1.81
N VAL A 64 -14.00 10.57 -2.65
CA VAL A 64 -12.62 10.17 -2.35
C VAL A 64 -12.06 10.98 -1.17
N GLN A 65 -12.27 12.29 -1.16
CA GLN A 65 -11.79 13.16 -0.08
C GLN A 65 -12.43 12.81 1.26
N LEU A 66 -13.76 12.61 1.28
CA LEU A 66 -14.48 12.18 2.47
C LEU A 66 -13.92 10.86 3.00
N LEU A 67 -13.66 9.88 2.12
CA LEU A 67 -13.10 8.60 2.53
C LEU A 67 -11.66 8.75 3.06
N LEU A 68 -10.79 9.44 2.33
CA LEU A 68 -9.39 9.66 2.73
C LEU A 68 -9.29 10.34 4.09
N TYR A 69 -10.13 11.34 4.34
CA TYR A 69 -10.13 12.05 5.60
C TYR A 69 -10.72 11.21 6.75
N SER A 70 -11.92 10.65 6.57
CA SER A 70 -12.68 9.95 7.64
C SER A 70 -12.23 8.52 7.93
N VAL A 71 -11.51 7.87 7.01
CA VAL A 71 -11.04 6.48 7.18
C VAL A 71 -9.53 6.43 7.26
N PHE A 72 -8.83 7.10 6.34
CA PHE A 72 -7.38 7.04 6.23
C PHE A 72 -6.65 8.12 7.02
N ARG A 73 -7.38 9.11 7.55
CA ARG A 73 -6.81 10.28 8.26
C ARG A 73 -5.89 11.14 7.38
N ILE A 74 -6.08 11.08 6.06
CA ILE A 74 -5.29 11.80 5.05
C ILE A 74 -6.08 13.03 4.58
N GLY A 75 -5.38 14.16 4.52
CA GLY A 75 -5.93 15.43 4.05
C GLY A 75 -6.35 16.38 5.17
N ASN A 76 -7.14 17.38 4.80
CA ASN A 76 -7.60 18.45 5.67
C ASN A 76 -9.10 18.33 5.92
N ALA A 77 -9.56 18.91 7.04
CA ALA A 77 -10.98 19.04 7.32
C ALA A 77 -11.68 19.75 6.15
N THR A 78 -12.83 19.23 5.73
CA THR A 78 -13.68 19.90 4.74
C THR A 78 -14.56 20.90 5.47
N ASN A 79 -15.66 20.42 6.03
CA ASN A 79 -16.57 21.13 6.93
C ASN A 79 -17.09 20.12 7.95
N ASN A 80 -17.56 20.62 9.09
CA ASN A 80 -18.28 19.77 10.04
C ASN A 80 -19.75 19.67 9.62
N ILE A 81 -20.44 18.66 10.16
CA ILE A 81 -21.88 18.49 10.08
C ILE A 81 -22.50 18.65 11.46
N SER A 82 -23.74 19.10 11.51
CA SER A 82 -24.46 19.25 12.78
C SER A 82 -24.74 17.90 13.46
N TRP A 83 -24.72 17.88 14.79
CA TRP A 83 -25.11 16.70 15.57
C TRP A 83 -26.57 16.29 15.30
N GLN A 84 -27.45 17.26 15.03
CA GLN A 84 -28.84 17.00 14.67
C GLN A 84 -28.94 16.17 13.37
N SER A 85 -28.21 16.54 12.32
CA SER A 85 -28.17 15.79 11.07
C SER A 85 -27.67 14.36 11.27
N TYR A 86 -26.67 14.18 12.13
CA TYR A 86 -26.21 12.84 12.53
C TYR A 86 -27.34 12.04 13.21
N GLN A 87 -28.04 12.61 14.18
CA GLN A 87 -29.16 11.94 14.89
C GLN A 87 -30.33 11.61 13.95
N ASP A 88 -30.65 12.52 13.03
CA ASP A 88 -31.71 12.32 12.03
C ASP A 88 -31.41 11.14 11.09
N VAL A 89 -30.13 10.90 10.77
CA VAL A 89 -29.70 9.73 10.00
C VAL A 89 -29.62 8.47 10.86
N ALA A 90 -29.01 8.56 12.04
CA ALA A 90 -28.82 7.43 12.95
C ALA A 90 -30.14 6.81 13.43
N SER A 91 -31.20 7.60 13.55
CA SER A 91 -32.54 7.13 13.96
C SER A 91 -33.35 6.46 12.85
N LYS A 92 -32.86 6.42 11.60
CA LYS A 92 -33.60 5.84 10.48
C LYS A 92 -33.80 4.33 10.66
N PRO A 93 -34.99 3.77 10.30
CA PRO A 93 -35.27 2.34 10.50
C PRO A 93 -34.31 1.37 9.79
N LEU A 94 -33.71 1.79 8.67
CA LEU A 94 -32.77 0.98 7.88
C LEU A 94 -31.34 0.99 8.43
N VAL A 95 -31.02 1.90 9.34
CA VAL A 95 -29.70 1.99 9.99
C VAL A 95 -29.65 1.00 11.14
N GLU A 96 -28.59 0.20 11.17
CA GLU A 96 -28.34 -0.78 12.24
C GLU A 96 -27.43 -0.20 13.31
N TRP A 97 -26.37 0.48 12.89
CA TRP A 97 -25.40 1.12 13.78
C TRP A 97 -24.75 2.31 13.08
N THR A 98 -24.25 3.25 13.88
CA THR A 98 -23.46 4.37 13.43
C THR A 98 -22.22 4.56 14.29
N ILE A 99 -21.17 5.12 13.69
CA ILE A 99 -19.93 5.47 14.40
C ILE A 99 -19.64 6.94 14.08
N PRO A 100 -19.91 7.88 15.01
CA PRO A 100 -19.61 9.29 14.84
C PRO A 100 -18.10 9.55 14.95
N ILE A 101 -17.59 10.50 14.17
CA ILE A 101 -16.16 10.78 14.02
C ILE A 101 -15.92 12.29 14.07
N SER A 102 -15.05 12.72 14.96
CA SER A 102 -14.46 14.05 14.99
C SER A 102 -12.96 13.96 14.76
N LEU A 103 -12.45 14.81 13.87
CA LEU A 103 -11.05 14.89 13.48
C LEU A 103 -10.64 16.37 13.44
N GLY A 104 -9.38 16.64 13.67
CA GLY A 104 -8.85 18.01 13.63
C GLY A 104 -7.62 18.17 14.50
N ASP A 105 -7.62 17.47 15.63
CA ASP A 105 -6.53 17.50 16.59
C ASP A 105 -5.46 16.44 16.30
N SER A 106 -4.30 16.61 16.92
CA SER A 106 -3.17 15.71 16.79
C SER A 106 -2.44 15.53 18.12
N HIS A 107 -1.62 14.48 18.19
CA HIS A 107 -0.72 14.25 19.29
C HIS A 107 0.62 13.76 18.74
N GLN A 108 1.68 14.56 18.90
CA GLN A 108 3.04 14.23 18.41
C GLN A 108 3.06 13.81 16.93
N GLY A 109 2.27 14.50 16.10
CA GLY A 109 2.14 14.21 14.66
C GLY A 109 1.16 13.09 14.29
N TYR A 110 0.65 12.32 15.26
CA TYR A 110 -0.43 11.35 15.05
C TYR A 110 -1.80 12.01 15.11
N ARG A 111 -2.74 11.50 14.34
CA ARG A 111 -4.11 12.04 14.30
C ARG A 111 -4.89 11.58 15.51
N VAL A 112 -5.66 12.50 16.09
CA VAL A 112 -6.61 12.19 17.15
C VAL A 112 -7.99 12.01 16.53
N LEU A 113 -8.62 10.89 16.84
CA LEU A 113 -9.98 10.54 16.49
C LEU A 113 -10.88 10.67 17.72
N GLY A 114 -11.78 11.65 17.73
CA GLY A 114 -12.93 11.65 18.61
C GLY A 114 -14.00 10.70 18.09
N THR A 115 -14.44 9.75 18.91
CA THR A 115 -15.52 8.81 18.56
C THR A 115 -16.24 8.32 19.82
N ASN A 116 -17.14 7.35 19.69
CA ASN A 116 -17.81 6.72 20.82
C ASN A 116 -17.41 5.23 20.93
N GLN A 117 -17.95 4.53 21.93
CA GLN A 117 -17.64 3.11 22.15
C GLN A 117 -18.08 2.19 21.00
N ASP A 118 -19.01 2.63 20.16
CA ASP A 118 -19.48 1.86 19.01
C ASP A 118 -18.38 1.66 17.96
N TYR A 119 -17.35 2.53 17.96
CA TYR A 119 -16.13 2.31 17.17
C TYR A 119 -15.52 0.93 17.45
N PHE A 120 -15.30 0.58 18.72
CA PHE A 120 -14.70 -0.70 19.09
C PHE A 120 -15.64 -1.89 18.89
N ARG A 121 -16.97 -1.66 18.85
CA ARG A 121 -17.98 -2.72 18.69
C ARG A 121 -18.26 -3.05 17.23
N TYR A 122 -18.33 -2.05 16.35
CA TYR A 122 -18.81 -2.20 14.97
C TYR A 122 -17.75 -1.97 13.91
N TYR A 123 -16.68 -1.23 14.19
CA TYR A 123 -15.63 -1.06 13.20
C TYR A 123 -15.02 -2.42 12.83
N ARG A 124 -14.83 -2.65 11.54
CA ARG A 124 -14.13 -3.83 11.04
C ARG A 124 -13.06 -3.43 10.04
N HIS A 125 -11.96 -4.16 10.07
CA HIS A 125 -10.85 -4.04 9.11
C HIS A 125 -10.53 -5.38 8.46
N GLY A 126 -9.83 -5.35 7.34
CA GLY A 126 -9.43 -6.51 6.54
C GLY A 126 -10.61 -7.44 6.24
N ASP A 127 -10.44 -8.71 6.59
CA ASP A 127 -11.44 -9.78 6.41
C ASP A 127 -12.55 -9.72 7.48
N LYS A 128 -13.13 -8.54 7.70
CA LYS A 128 -14.17 -8.27 8.72
C LYS A 128 -13.72 -8.56 10.16
N ARG A 129 -12.46 -8.30 10.49
CA ARG A 129 -11.92 -8.48 11.84
C ARG A 129 -12.32 -7.31 12.74
N LEU A 130 -12.63 -7.63 13.99
CA LEU A 130 -12.86 -6.68 15.07
C LEU A 130 -11.56 -6.01 15.51
N LEU A 131 -11.67 -4.83 16.12
CA LEU A 131 -10.56 -4.25 16.85
C LEU A 131 -10.34 -5.04 18.14
N GLU A 132 -9.11 -5.52 18.33
CA GLU A 132 -8.71 -6.26 19.52
C GLU A 132 -7.71 -5.42 20.32
N PHE A 133 -7.77 -5.55 21.65
CA PHE A 133 -6.82 -4.91 22.55
C PHE A 133 -5.62 -5.82 22.76
N ALA A 134 -4.42 -5.27 22.64
CA ALA A 134 -3.21 -5.89 23.15
C ALA A 134 -3.19 -5.78 24.67
N GLU A 135 -3.54 -4.59 25.18
CA GLU A 135 -3.57 -4.25 26.59
C GLU A 135 -4.76 -3.32 26.89
N GLY A 136 -5.31 -3.41 28.10
CA GLY A 136 -6.35 -2.50 28.57
C GLY A 136 -7.72 -2.73 27.94
N LYS A 137 -8.48 -1.64 27.76
CA LYS A 137 -9.90 -1.69 27.39
C LYS A 137 -10.33 -0.45 26.57
N PRO A 138 -11.53 -0.47 25.95
CA PRO A 138 -12.13 0.72 25.36
C PRO A 138 -12.23 1.87 26.37
N PHE A 139 -12.14 3.11 25.88
CA PHE A 139 -12.38 4.29 26.72
C PHE A 139 -13.81 4.31 27.27
N ALA A 140 -13.95 4.78 28.51
CA ALA A 140 -15.24 4.99 29.15
C ALA A 140 -15.37 6.39 29.76
N GLY A 141 -14.25 6.97 30.22
CA GLY A 141 -14.15 8.34 30.69
C GLY A 141 -13.98 9.35 29.55
N VAL A 142 -14.23 10.62 29.88
CA VAL A 142 -14.07 11.77 28.97
C VAL A 142 -12.61 11.94 28.56
N PHE A 143 -11.69 11.88 29.54
CA PHE A 143 -10.25 12.03 29.34
C PHE A 143 -9.53 10.68 29.22
N ASP A 144 -10.21 9.63 28.75
CA ASP A 144 -9.57 8.35 28.44
C ASP A 144 -9.07 8.35 26.99
N ALA A 145 -7.92 7.73 26.74
CA ALA A 145 -7.35 7.54 25.41
C ALA A 145 -7.04 6.06 25.13
N VAL A 146 -7.32 5.64 23.90
CA VAL A 146 -6.92 4.33 23.35
C VAL A 146 -5.93 4.55 22.22
N LEU A 147 -4.76 3.94 22.32
CA LEU A 147 -3.68 4.11 21.35
C LEU A 147 -3.71 3.02 20.27
N GLY A 148 -3.47 3.42 19.02
CA GLY A 148 -3.04 2.50 17.98
C GLY A 148 -1.68 1.87 18.29
N ALA A 149 -1.43 0.67 17.76
CA ALA A 149 -0.25 -0.12 18.10
C ALA A 149 1.09 0.54 17.71
N GLU A 150 1.10 1.37 16.66
CA GLU A 150 2.31 2.11 16.27
C GLU A 150 2.53 3.34 17.14
N VAL A 151 1.46 4.07 17.50
CA VAL A 151 1.56 5.22 18.41
C VAL A 151 2.20 4.80 19.73
N ALA A 152 1.69 3.74 20.36
CA ALA A 152 2.22 3.25 21.62
C ALA A 152 3.68 2.82 21.51
N ARG A 153 4.02 2.01 20.50
CA ARG A 153 5.38 1.49 20.31
C ARG A 153 6.42 2.55 19.96
N LYS A 154 6.09 3.52 19.10
CA LYS A 154 7.04 4.56 18.68
C LYS A 154 7.25 5.64 19.73
N LEU A 155 6.20 6.04 20.44
CA LEU A 155 6.30 7.04 21.50
C LEU A 155 6.66 6.43 22.86
N GLY A 156 6.68 5.09 22.96
CA GLY A 156 7.04 4.37 24.17
C GLY A 156 5.95 4.40 25.25
N TYR A 157 4.69 4.63 24.86
CA TYR A 157 3.58 4.74 25.81
C TYR A 157 3.09 3.38 26.31
N GLN A 158 2.68 3.37 27.57
CA GLN A 158 2.09 2.26 28.30
C GLN A 158 0.72 2.67 28.87
N LEU A 159 0.01 1.70 29.47
CA LEU A 159 -1.22 2.01 30.20
C LEU A 159 -0.94 2.98 31.36
N ASN A 160 -1.90 3.87 31.60
CA ASN A 160 -1.90 4.96 32.58
C ASN A 160 -0.94 6.13 32.28
N ASP A 161 -0.25 6.13 31.14
CA ASP A 161 0.49 7.31 30.71
C ASP A 161 -0.46 8.47 30.39
N ASN A 162 0.05 9.69 30.57
CA ASN A 162 -0.67 10.91 30.24
C ASN A 162 -0.25 11.42 28.86
N ILE A 163 -1.23 11.74 28.02
CA ILE A 163 -0.99 12.35 26.70
C ILE A 163 -1.67 13.71 26.62
N VAL A 164 -1.00 14.67 25.98
CA VAL A 164 -1.52 16.02 25.75
C VAL A 164 -1.86 16.17 24.27
N ILE A 165 -3.11 16.47 23.99
CA ILE A 165 -3.61 16.68 22.63
C ILE A 165 -3.31 18.12 22.20
N ALA A 166 -3.02 18.31 20.92
CA ALA A 166 -2.75 19.60 20.31
C ALA A 166 -3.81 19.93 19.25
N HIS A 167 -4.17 21.20 19.14
CA HIS A 167 -5.06 21.64 18.07
C HIS A 167 -4.34 21.67 16.72
N GLY A 168 -5.01 21.15 15.69
CA GLY A 168 -4.47 21.09 14.33
C GLY A 168 -3.46 19.96 14.12
N ALA A 169 -3.11 19.73 12.85
CA ALA A 169 -2.18 18.67 12.43
C ALA A 169 -0.90 19.21 11.75
N ALA A 170 -0.73 20.53 11.65
CA ALA A 170 0.40 21.17 10.98
C ALA A 170 1.47 21.63 11.97
N ALA A 171 2.73 21.34 11.65
CA ALA A 171 3.91 21.46 12.50
C ALA A 171 4.26 22.88 13.02
N THR A 172 3.55 23.93 12.60
CA THR A 172 4.10 25.30 12.67
C THR A 172 3.54 26.17 13.81
N ARG A 173 2.38 25.86 14.41
CA ARG A 173 1.92 26.44 15.69
C ARG A 173 0.91 25.52 16.37
N PHE A 174 1.37 24.65 17.28
CA PHE A 174 0.48 23.85 18.11
C PHE A 174 0.11 24.64 19.36
N THR A 175 -1.19 24.82 19.61
CA THR A 175 -1.66 25.13 20.96
C THR A 175 -1.97 23.79 21.63
N LEU A 176 -1.34 23.56 22.77
CA LEU A 176 -1.51 22.35 23.55
C LEU A 176 -2.74 22.47 24.45
N HIS A 177 -3.46 21.37 24.63
CA HIS A 177 -4.49 21.19 25.64
C HIS A 177 -3.87 20.56 26.90
N ASP A 178 -2.76 21.14 27.38
CA ASP A 178 -1.96 20.62 28.49
C ASP A 178 -2.66 20.74 29.85
N ASP A 179 -3.68 21.58 29.93
CA ASP A 179 -4.55 21.73 31.10
C ASP A 179 -5.58 20.59 31.25
N LYS A 180 -5.71 19.72 30.24
CA LYS A 180 -6.67 18.59 30.22
C LYS A 180 -6.03 17.33 29.60
N PRO A 181 -5.03 16.73 30.26
CA PRO A 181 -4.35 15.54 29.74
C PRO A 181 -5.30 14.34 29.70
N PHE A 182 -5.12 13.48 28.69
CA PHE A 182 -5.81 12.21 28.58
C PHE A 182 -4.99 11.08 29.18
N HIS A 183 -5.64 10.09 29.77
CA HIS A 183 -5.04 8.90 30.35
C HIS A 183 -5.15 7.71 29.40
N VAL A 184 -4.03 7.04 29.13
CA VAL A 184 -4.02 5.86 28.26
C VAL A 184 -4.66 4.68 28.99
N VAL A 185 -5.81 4.21 28.50
CA VAL A 185 -6.57 3.08 29.12
C VAL A 185 -6.58 1.82 28.27
N GLY A 186 -6.09 1.90 27.03
CA GLY A 186 -6.01 0.75 26.14
C GLY A 186 -5.03 0.95 24.99
N ILE A 187 -4.45 -0.17 24.53
CA ILE A 187 -3.58 -0.23 23.36
C ILE A 187 -4.13 -1.32 22.44
N LEU A 188 -4.39 -0.97 21.18
CA LEU A 188 -4.90 -1.90 20.19
C LEU A 188 -3.80 -2.86 19.71
N LYS A 189 -4.19 -4.08 19.31
CA LYS A 189 -3.32 -4.96 18.54
C LYS A 189 -3.04 -4.36 17.15
N PRO A 190 -1.86 -4.61 16.57
CA PRO A 190 -1.53 -4.13 15.23
C PRO A 190 -2.56 -4.57 14.18
N THR A 191 -3.12 -3.60 13.46
CA THR A 191 -4.08 -3.85 12.37
C THR A 191 -3.42 -3.84 10.99
N GLY A 192 -2.27 -3.20 10.85
CA GLY A 192 -1.63 -2.92 9.55
C GLY A 192 -2.37 -1.86 8.73
N THR A 193 -3.16 -1.01 9.40
CA THR A 193 -3.97 0.04 8.79
C THR A 193 -3.72 1.39 9.49
N PRO A 194 -4.23 2.53 8.98
CA PRO A 194 -4.09 3.83 9.63
C PRO A 194 -4.56 3.92 11.09
N ILE A 195 -5.31 2.92 11.56
CA ILE A 195 -5.74 2.78 12.97
C ILE A 195 -4.53 2.65 13.89
N ASP A 196 -3.46 1.97 13.46
CA ASP A 196 -2.22 1.81 14.23
C ASP A 196 -1.55 3.16 14.53
N ARG A 197 -1.85 4.19 13.71
CA ARG A 197 -1.31 5.56 13.76
C ARG A 197 -2.32 6.58 14.27
N THR A 198 -3.34 6.13 15.00
CA THR A 198 -4.43 6.96 15.50
C THR A 198 -4.49 6.91 17.02
N VAL A 199 -4.67 8.06 17.66
CA VAL A 199 -5.08 8.18 19.06
C VAL A 199 -6.60 8.29 19.10
N HIS A 200 -7.27 7.47 19.90
CA HIS A 200 -8.74 7.42 19.95
C HIS A 200 -9.20 7.96 21.29
N VAL A 201 -10.10 8.92 21.28
CA VAL A 201 -10.68 9.54 22.47
C VAL A 201 -12.20 9.65 22.33
N SER A 202 -12.88 9.92 23.43
CA SER A 202 -14.32 10.17 23.42
C SER A 202 -14.64 11.49 22.67
N LEU A 203 -15.82 11.57 22.07
CA LEU A 203 -16.32 12.83 21.49
C LEU A 203 -16.50 13.90 22.55
N GLU A 204 -16.95 13.49 23.73
CA GLU A 204 -17.07 14.32 24.93
C GLU A 204 -15.71 14.87 25.35
N GLY A 205 -14.64 14.09 25.18
CA GLY A 205 -13.26 14.50 25.42
C GLY A 205 -12.81 15.60 24.45
N ILE A 206 -13.17 15.48 23.17
CA ILE A 206 -12.93 16.54 22.18
C ILE A 206 -13.70 17.82 22.55
N GLU A 207 -14.98 17.72 22.89
CA GLU A 207 -15.74 18.89 23.35
C GLU A 207 -15.14 19.49 24.63
N ALA A 208 -14.68 18.67 25.57
CA ALA A 208 -14.10 19.10 26.84
C ALA A 208 -12.81 19.92 26.67
N ILE A 209 -11.97 19.58 25.70
CA ILE A 209 -10.74 20.35 25.39
C ILE A 209 -11.01 21.64 24.61
N HIS A 210 -12.22 21.81 24.05
CA HIS A 210 -12.62 23.00 23.31
C HIS A 210 -13.63 23.89 24.06
N VAL A 211 -14.00 23.60 25.32
CA VAL A 211 -14.99 24.40 26.08
C VAL A 211 -14.53 25.86 26.27
N ASP A 212 -13.23 26.08 26.45
CA ASP A 212 -12.61 27.41 26.58
C ASP A 212 -12.20 28.03 25.23
N TRP A 213 -12.68 27.45 24.13
CA TRP A 213 -12.35 27.86 22.77
C TRP A 213 -13.59 28.39 22.02
N VAL A 214 -13.41 29.50 21.31
CA VAL A 214 -14.45 30.07 20.44
C VAL A 214 -13.83 30.32 19.07
N GLY A 215 -14.48 29.80 18.02
CA GLY A 215 -14.01 29.98 16.63
C GLY A 215 -12.62 29.40 16.35
N GLY A 216 -12.20 28.36 17.08
CA GLY A 216 -10.87 27.75 16.93
C GLY A 216 -9.73 28.53 17.58
N THR A 217 -10.05 29.47 18.48
CA THR A 217 -9.06 30.21 19.27
C THR A 217 -9.38 30.13 20.76
N LYS A 218 -8.34 29.92 21.57
CA LYS A 218 -8.44 29.94 23.04
C LYS A 218 -8.82 31.35 23.49
N VAL A 219 -9.83 31.47 24.35
CA VAL A 219 -10.25 32.78 24.88
C VAL A 219 -9.22 33.25 25.91
N PRO A 220 -8.52 34.39 25.69
CA PRO A 220 -7.51 34.87 26.63
C PRO A 220 -8.12 35.16 28.00
N GLY A 221 -7.47 34.68 29.07
CA GLY A 221 -7.92 34.90 30.47
C GLY A 221 -9.07 34.00 30.93
N TYR A 222 -9.58 33.10 30.09
CA TYR A 222 -10.62 32.14 30.44
C TYR A 222 -10.05 30.72 30.33
N GLN A 223 -9.80 30.08 31.48
CA GLN A 223 -9.31 28.70 31.57
C GLN A 223 -10.25 27.89 32.44
N ILE A 224 -10.72 26.77 31.92
CA ILE A 224 -11.58 25.83 32.64
C ILE A 224 -10.73 24.61 32.95
N SER A 225 -10.67 24.21 34.23
CA SER A 225 -9.94 23.00 34.62
C SER A 225 -10.58 21.73 34.03
N ALA A 226 -9.83 20.63 33.96
CA ALA A 226 -10.40 19.34 33.54
C ALA A 226 -11.63 18.95 34.38
N VAL A 227 -11.60 19.19 35.70
CA VAL A 227 -12.71 18.87 36.62
C VAL A 227 -13.94 19.74 36.33
N ASP A 228 -13.76 21.03 36.08
CA ASP A 228 -14.86 21.94 35.77
C ASP A 228 -15.45 21.69 34.38
N ALA A 229 -14.62 21.25 33.42
CA ALA A 229 -15.07 20.87 32.08
C ALA A 229 -16.04 19.67 32.13
N LEU A 230 -15.82 18.71 33.03
CA LEU A 230 -16.73 17.57 33.24
C LEU A 230 -18.13 17.97 33.71
N GLN A 231 -18.28 19.16 34.30
CA GLN A 231 -19.58 19.68 34.75
C GLN A 231 -20.37 20.37 33.63
N LYS A 232 -19.79 20.52 32.44
CA LYS A 232 -20.44 21.15 31.29
C LYS A 232 -21.22 20.11 30.48
N ASN A 233 -22.11 20.60 29.62
CA ASN A 233 -22.72 19.75 28.60
C ASN A 233 -21.67 19.48 27.51
N LEU A 234 -21.14 18.25 27.52
CA LEU A 234 -20.13 17.77 26.57
C LEU A 234 -20.76 17.06 25.36
N GLN A 235 -22.07 17.18 25.16
CA GLN A 235 -22.71 16.67 23.96
C GLN A 235 -22.14 17.40 22.73
N PRO A 236 -21.66 16.66 21.71
CA PRO A 236 -21.11 17.27 20.51
C PRO A 236 -22.12 18.14 19.81
N LYS A 237 -21.70 19.32 19.38
CA LYS A 237 -22.54 20.19 18.55
C LYS A 237 -22.38 19.87 17.08
N VAL A 238 -21.16 19.49 16.70
CA VAL A 238 -20.78 19.17 15.34
C VAL A 238 -19.82 17.98 15.32
N ILE A 239 -19.82 17.22 14.23
CA ILE A 239 -18.84 16.14 13.98
C ILE A 239 -18.31 16.28 12.56
N THR A 240 -17.19 15.64 12.25
CA THR A 240 -16.60 15.73 10.90
C THR A 240 -17.26 14.77 9.91
N ALA A 241 -17.56 13.55 10.37
CA ALA A 241 -18.12 12.48 9.57
C ALA A 241 -18.73 11.41 10.49
N PHE A 242 -19.38 10.42 9.91
CA PHE A 242 -19.78 9.21 10.61
C PHE A 242 -19.88 8.03 9.65
N MET A 243 -19.68 6.82 10.18
CA MET A 243 -19.87 5.58 9.45
C MET A 243 -21.26 5.02 9.74
N VAL A 244 -21.84 4.32 8.76
CA VAL A 244 -23.18 3.75 8.85
C VAL A 244 -23.12 2.29 8.39
N GLY A 245 -23.64 1.40 9.24
CA GLY A 245 -24.03 0.05 8.86
C GLY A 245 -25.54 -0.04 8.70
N LEU A 246 -25.98 -0.73 7.66
CA LEU A 246 -27.39 -0.89 7.33
C LEU A 246 -27.85 -2.31 7.64
N LYS A 247 -29.09 -2.44 8.11
CA LYS A 247 -29.73 -3.75 8.34
C LYS A 247 -29.83 -4.57 7.05
N ASN A 248 -29.88 -3.89 5.91
CA ASN A 248 -29.87 -4.50 4.58
C ASN A 248 -28.94 -3.72 3.65
N ARG A 249 -27.83 -4.36 3.29
CA ARG A 249 -26.82 -3.79 2.38
C ARG A 249 -27.36 -3.44 0.99
N ALA A 250 -28.41 -4.13 0.52
CA ALA A 250 -29.05 -3.80 -0.76
C ALA A 250 -29.72 -2.41 -0.74
N ALA A 251 -30.02 -1.87 0.44
CA ALA A 251 -30.56 -0.52 0.59
C ALA A 251 -29.50 0.59 0.53
N ALA A 252 -28.20 0.26 0.44
CA ALA A 252 -27.11 1.23 0.49
C ALA A 252 -27.29 2.39 -0.49
N PHE A 253 -27.57 2.11 -1.77
CA PHE A 253 -27.77 3.15 -2.78
C PHE A 253 -29.01 4.02 -2.54
N ARG A 254 -30.07 3.44 -1.96
CA ARG A 254 -31.29 4.18 -1.63
C ARG A 254 -31.02 5.14 -0.48
N VAL A 255 -30.44 4.64 0.61
CA VAL A 255 -30.10 5.44 1.80
C VAL A 255 -29.04 6.49 1.44
N GLN A 256 -28.06 6.14 0.59
CA GLN A 256 -27.07 7.08 0.08
C GLN A 256 -27.74 8.27 -0.62
N ARG A 257 -28.68 8.00 -1.55
CA ARG A 257 -29.40 9.05 -2.26
C ARG A 257 -30.23 9.91 -1.31
N GLU A 258 -30.95 9.29 -0.38
CA GLU A 258 -31.74 9.99 0.63
C GLU A 258 -30.90 10.94 1.49
N ILE A 259 -29.69 10.51 1.90
CA ILE A 259 -28.75 11.36 2.64
C ILE A 259 -28.19 12.48 1.75
N ASN A 260 -27.87 12.18 0.48
CA ASN A 260 -27.36 13.18 -0.46
C ASN A 260 -28.41 14.25 -0.82
N ASP A 261 -29.69 13.91 -0.75
CA ASP A 261 -30.81 14.81 -1.01
C ASP A 261 -31.37 15.45 0.29
N TYR A 262 -30.65 15.30 1.40
CA TYR A 262 -31.05 15.84 2.70
C TYR A 262 -31.11 17.38 2.65
N GLN A 263 -32.28 17.93 3.01
CA GLN A 263 -32.62 19.35 2.75
C GLN A 263 -32.10 20.31 3.82
N ARG A 264 -31.98 19.88 5.08
CA ARG A 264 -31.61 20.78 6.19
C ARG A 264 -30.13 21.17 6.16
N GLU A 265 -29.28 20.28 5.67
CA GLU A 265 -27.84 20.45 5.65
C GLU A 265 -27.25 19.69 4.46
N PRO A 266 -26.28 20.27 3.72
CA PRO A 266 -25.66 19.60 2.60
C PRO A 266 -24.74 18.46 3.06
N LEU A 267 -25.27 17.25 3.07
CA LEU A 267 -24.54 16.02 3.37
C LEU A 267 -24.04 15.32 2.09
N LEU A 268 -23.02 14.49 2.27
CA LEU A 268 -22.57 13.48 1.29
C LEU A 268 -22.45 12.13 1.98
N ALA A 269 -23.09 11.12 1.40
CA ALA A 269 -22.90 9.72 1.68
C ALA A 269 -22.16 9.05 0.51
N THR A 270 -21.13 8.27 0.83
CA THR A 270 -20.39 7.45 -0.13
C THR A 270 -20.30 6.01 0.31
N VAL A 271 -20.37 5.09 -0.65
CA VAL A 271 -20.05 3.68 -0.44
C VAL A 271 -18.52 3.54 -0.50
N PRO A 272 -17.84 3.04 0.56
CA PRO A 272 -16.37 3.00 0.60
C PRO A 272 -15.73 2.34 -0.63
N GLY A 273 -16.28 1.22 -1.09
CA GLY A 273 -15.76 0.51 -2.26
C GLY A 273 -15.79 1.31 -3.56
N ILE A 274 -16.78 2.20 -3.73
CA ILE A 274 -16.89 3.06 -4.93
C ILE A 274 -15.85 4.17 -4.87
N ALA A 275 -15.74 4.86 -3.72
CA ALA A 275 -14.72 5.88 -3.52
C ALA A 275 -13.29 5.31 -3.64
N LEU A 276 -13.05 4.08 -3.17
CA LEU A 276 -11.78 3.37 -3.37
C LEU A 276 -11.51 3.09 -4.86
N ALA A 277 -12.52 2.67 -5.61
CA ALA A 277 -12.37 2.46 -7.05
C ALA A 277 -12.05 3.76 -7.79
N GLU A 278 -12.72 4.86 -7.45
CA GLU A 278 -12.47 6.19 -8.01
C GLU A 278 -11.06 6.70 -7.68
N LEU A 279 -10.60 6.51 -6.43
CA LEU A 279 -9.21 6.81 -6.04
C LEU A 279 -8.21 6.04 -6.90
N TRP A 280 -8.43 4.74 -7.12
CA TRP A 280 -7.52 3.93 -7.94
C TRP A 280 -7.58 4.27 -9.42
N GLN A 281 -8.74 4.70 -9.92
CA GLN A 281 -8.84 5.24 -11.28
C GLN A 281 -8.01 6.51 -11.44
N ALA A 282 -8.06 7.42 -10.47
CA ALA A 282 -7.25 8.64 -10.48
C ALA A 282 -5.73 8.34 -10.45
N ILE A 283 -5.30 7.30 -9.74
CA ILE A 283 -3.90 6.86 -9.67
C ILE A 283 -3.47 6.02 -10.89
N GLY A 284 -4.42 5.52 -11.70
CA GLY A 284 -4.15 4.61 -12.80
C GLY A 284 -3.16 5.11 -13.85
N MET A 285 -3.07 6.43 -14.06
CA MET A 285 -2.04 7.03 -14.91
C MET A 285 -0.63 6.78 -14.38
N PHE A 286 -0.42 6.99 -13.07
CA PHE A 286 0.87 6.72 -12.42
C PHE A 286 1.21 5.23 -12.49
N GLU A 287 0.23 4.33 -12.28
CA GLU A 287 0.45 2.89 -12.44
C GLU A 287 0.91 2.55 -13.86
N THR A 288 0.29 3.15 -14.88
CA THR A 288 0.63 2.92 -16.29
C THR A 288 2.04 3.38 -16.60
N VAL A 289 2.43 4.56 -16.11
CA VAL A 289 3.79 5.09 -16.28
C VAL A 289 4.83 4.18 -15.61
N LEU A 290 4.59 3.73 -14.37
CA LEU A 290 5.48 2.78 -13.70
C LEU A 290 5.63 1.47 -14.47
N ARG A 291 4.52 0.92 -14.99
CA ARG A 291 4.58 -0.30 -15.83
C ARG A 291 5.38 -0.08 -17.12
N ILE A 292 5.21 1.06 -17.80
CA ILE A 292 5.99 1.40 -18.99
C ILE A 292 7.49 1.49 -18.65
N ILE A 293 7.85 2.17 -17.57
CA ILE A 293 9.25 2.32 -17.12
C ILE A 293 9.85 0.93 -16.83
N THR A 294 9.15 0.10 -16.05
CA THR A 294 9.64 -1.27 -15.76
C THR A 294 9.76 -2.11 -17.03
N GLY A 295 8.85 -1.94 -18.00
CA GLY A 295 8.94 -2.56 -19.32
C GLY A 295 10.21 -2.15 -20.09
N PHE A 296 10.55 -0.85 -20.10
CA PHE A 296 11.80 -0.39 -20.71
C PHE A 296 13.04 -0.97 -20.02
N VAL A 297 13.03 -1.09 -18.69
CA VAL A 297 14.14 -1.69 -17.94
C VAL A 297 14.31 -3.17 -18.28
N VAL A 298 13.20 -3.90 -18.48
CA VAL A 298 13.23 -5.29 -18.98
C VAL A 298 13.82 -5.35 -20.38
N VAL A 299 13.34 -4.52 -21.30
CA VAL A 299 13.86 -4.47 -22.68
C VAL A 299 15.35 -4.13 -22.70
N ALA A 300 15.81 -3.18 -21.88
CA ALA A 300 17.23 -2.86 -21.75
C ALA A 300 18.06 -4.05 -21.25
N GLY A 301 17.57 -4.79 -20.26
CA GLY A 301 18.21 -6.02 -19.78
C GLY A 301 18.29 -7.11 -20.85
N LEU A 302 17.21 -7.30 -21.63
CA LEU A 302 17.17 -8.25 -22.75
C LEU A 302 18.08 -7.82 -23.92
N LEU A 303 18.21 -6.51 -24.17
CA LEU A 303 19.18 -5.99 -25.13
C LEU A 303 20.62 -6.25 -24.66
N GLY A 304 20.92 -6.07 -23.38
CA GLY A 304 22.21 -6.44 -22.79
C GLY A 304 22.52 -7.93 -22.90
N MET A 305 21.51 -8.79 -22.75
CA MET A 305 21.62 -10.21 -23.04
C MET A 305 21.91 -10.48 -24.52
N LEU A 306 21.17 -9.84 -25.43
CA LEU A 306 21.38 -9.98 -26.87
C LEU A 306 22.80 -9.54 -27.28
N THR A 307 23.29 -8.40 -26.79
CA THR A 307 24.64 -7.93 -27.10
C THR A 307 25.71 -8.91 -26.61
N THR A 308 25.53 -9.49 -25.42
CA THR A 308 26.42 -10.51 -24.88
C THR A 308 26.40 -11.78 -25.73
N LEU A 309 25.21 -12.24 -26.17
CA LEU A 309 25.09 -13.40 -27.07
C LEU A 309 25.71 -13.16 -28.45
N LEU A 310 25.60 -11.94 -28.99
CA LEU A 310 26.24 -11.57 -30.26
C LEU A 310 27.76 -11.45 -30.14
N SER A 311 28.26 -10.93 -29.03
CA SER A 311 29.70 -10.88 -28.75
C SER A 311 30.28 -12.29 -28.64
N THR A 312 29.65 -13.16 -27.86
CA THR A 312 30.08 -14.55 -27.70
C THR A 312 29.99 -15.35 -29.01
N LEU A 313 29.03 -15.06 -29.89
CA LEU A 313 29.00 -15.65 -31.23
C LEU A 313 30.27 -15.38 -32.05
N ASN A 314 30.80 -14.16 -31.98
CA ASN A 314 31.98 -13.77 -32.74
C ASN A 314 33.25 -14.43 -32.16
N GLU A 315 33.36 -14.48 -30.83
CA GLU A 315 34.47 -15.18 -30.14
C GLU A 315 34.49 -16.69 -30.45
N ARG A 316 33.30 -17.30 -30.60
CA ARG A 316 33.15 -18.75 -30.81
C ARG A 316 33.12 -19.18 -32.25
N ARG A 317 33.37 -18.28 -33.21
CA ARG A 317 33.25 -18.59 -34.63
C ARG A 317 34.06 -19.83 -35.03
N ARG A 318 35.27 -19.97 -34.47
CA ARG A 318 36.16 -21.11 -34.70
C ARG A 318 35.66 -22.41 -34.06
N GLU A 319 35.11 -22.36 -32.84
CA GLU A 319 34.49 -23.52 -32.18
C GLU A 319 33.34 -24.09 -33.03
N MET A 320 32.49 -23.20 -33.58
CA MET A 320 31.34 -23.59 -34.39
C MET A 320 31.75 -24.21 -35.72
N ALA A 321 32.83 -23.69 -36.32
CA ALA A 321 33.42 -24.27 -37.53
C ALA A 321 33.92 -25.70 -37.29
N ILE A 322 34.60 -25.95 -36.16
CA ILE A 322 35.09 -27.27 -35.77
C ILE A 322 33.92 -28.23 -35.52
N LEU A 323 32.91 -27.81 -34.77
CA LEU A 323 31.70 -28.62 -34.53
C LEU A 323 31.03 -29.05 -35.84
N ARG A 324 30.94 -28.14 -36.81
CA ARG A 324 30.39 -28.44 -38.14
C ARG A 324 31.29 -29.35 -38.97
N ALA A 325 32.61 -29.19 -38.91
CA ALA A 325 33.56 -30.04 -39.62
C ALA A 325 33.52 -31.49 -39.13
N VAL A 326 33.23 -31.71 -37.85
CA VAL A 326 33.05 -33.04 -37.24
C VAL A 326 31.63 -33.60 -37.47
N GLY A 327 30.76 -32.88 -38.20
CA GLY A 327 29.46 -33.37 -38.65
C GLY A 327 28.24 -32.79 -37.93
N ALA A 328 28.39 -31.77 -37.07
CA ALA A 328 27.24 -31.14 -36.42
C ALA A 328 26.36 -30.38 -37.45
N HIS A 329 25.07 -30.76 -37.53
CA HIS A 329 24.10 -30.06 -38.37
C HIS A 329 23.88 -28.60 -37.89
N PRO A 330 23.65 -27.61 -38.78
CA PRO A 330 23.44 -26.19 -38.42
C PRO A 330 22.34 -25.95 -37.37
N ARG A 331 21.31 -26.81 -37.34
CA ARG A 331 20.25 -26.80 -36.32
C ARG A 331 20.79 -27.02 -34.91
N HIS A 332 21.85 -27.81 -34.71
CA HIS A 332 22.45 -28.01 -33.39
C HIS A 332 23.11 -26.73 -32.88
N VAL A 333 23.80 -26.00 -33.77
CA VAL A 333 24.42 -24.70 -33.42
C VAL A 333 23.33 -23.70 -33.04
N PHE A 334 22.27 -23.58 -33.84
CA PHE A 334 21.12 -22.76 -33.52
C PHE A 334 20.51 -23.10 -32.14
N LEU A 335 20.24 -24.40 -31.90
CA LEU A 335 19.62 -24.86 -30.67
C LEU A 335 20.51 -24.61 -29.44
N LEU A 336 21.83 -24.64 -29.61
CA LEU A 336 22.79 -24.38 -28.54
C LEU A 336 22.69 -22.92 -28.04
N PHE A 337 22.55 -21.95 -28.94
CA PHE A 337 22.33 -20.54 -28.56
C PHE A 337 20.96 -20.29 -27.93
N VAL A 338 19.91 -20.90 -28.48
CA VAL A 338 18.55 -20.79 -27.90
C VAL A 338 18.53 -21.42 -26.50
N LEU A 339 19.18 -22.56 -26.29
CA LEU A 339 19.29 -23.19 -24.97
C LEU A 339 20.12 -22.36 -24.00
N GLU A 340 21.25 -21.78 -24.43
CA GLU A 340 22.06 -20.89 -23.59
C GLU A 340 21.23 -19.69 -23.12
N ALA A 341 20.54 -19.05 -24.05
CA ALA A 341 19.64 -17.95 -23.75
C ALA A 341 18.50 -18.35 -22.81
N SER A 342 17.89 -19.51 -23.05
CA SER A 342 16.81 -20.04 -22.20
C SER A 342 17.27 -20.24 -20.76
N VAL A 343 18.46 -20.84 -20.57
CA VAL A 343 19.04 -21.08 -19.24
C VAL A 343 19.33 -19.75 -18.54
N ILE A 344 19.91 -18.78 -19.24
CA ILE A 344 20.19 -17.45 -18.69
C ILE A 344 18.88 -16.74 -18.30
N ALA A 345 17.85 -16.79 -19.16
CA ALA A 345 16.56 -16.17 -18.89
C ALA A 345 15.86 -16.79 -17.66
N VAL A 346 15.82 -18.12 -17.57
CA VAL A 346 15.19 -18.82 -16.44
C VAL A 346 15.95 -18.54 -15.14
N LEU A 347 17.27 -18.67 -15.14
CA LEU A 347 18.08 -18.38 -13.95
C LEU A 347 17.99 -16.90 -13.55
N GLY A 348 17.96 -15.99 -14.52
CA GLY A 348 17.81 -14.55 -14.27
C GLY A 348 16.44 -14.22 -13.68
N CYS A 349 15.38 -14.87 -14.16
CA CYS A 349 14.04 -14.75 -13.60
C CYS A 349 13.98 -15.26 -12.15
N LEU A 350 14.54 -16.44 -11.89
CA LEU A 350 14.58 -17.03 -10.55
C LEU A 350 15.39 -16.18 -9.57
N LEU A 351 16.55 -15.68 -10.00
CA LEU A 351 17.37 -14.78 -9.19
C LEU A 351 16.67 -13.44 -8.96
N GLY A 352 16.04 -12.86 -9.98
CA GLY A 352 15.26 -11.62 -9.83
C GLY A 352 14.10 -11.77 -8.84
N ALA A 353 13.36 -12.87 -8.92
CA ALA A 353 12.34 -13.21 -7.93
C ALA A 353 12.94 -13.39 -6.52
N GLY A 354 14.07 -14.09 -6.40
CA GLY A 354 14.78 -14.26 -5.13
C GLY A 354 15.24 -12.92 -4.53
N LEU A 355 15.74 -12.00 -5.37
CA LEU A 355 16.14 -10.65 -4.95
C LEU A 355 14.94 -9.86 -4.40
N VAL A 356 13.77 -9.95 -5.04
CA VAL A 356 12.55 -9.32 -4.54
C VAL A 356 12.16 -9.89 -3.19
N PHE A 357 12.12 -11.21 -3.06
CA PHE A 357 11.77 -11.87 -1.81
C PHE A 357 12.68 -11.44 -0.65
N ILE A 358 14.01 -11.49 -0.86
CA ILE A 358 14.99 -11.10 0.15
C ILE A 358 14.90 -9.59 0.45
N GLY A 359 14.80 -8.76 -0.60
CA GLY A 359 14.73 -7.31 -0.46
C GLY A 359 13.49 -6.85 0.32
N LEU A 360 12.33 -7.47 0.06
CA LEU A 360 11.09 -7.18 0.79
C LEU A 360 11.16 -7.62 2.25
N LEU A 361 11.73 -8.80 2.53
CA LEU A 361 11.92 -9.26 3.90
C LEU A 361 12.83 -8.31 4.71
N ALA A 362 13.92 -7.83 4.09
CA ALA A 362 14.83 -6.88 4.71
C ALA A 362 14.20 -5.48 4.89
N ALA A 363 13.41 -5.02 3.92
CA ALA A 363 12.78 -3.70 3.95
C ALA A 363 11.56 -3.61 4.89
N ARG A 364 10.89 -4.74 5.15
CA ARG A 364 9.66 -4.82 5.95
C ARG A 364 9.68 -4.07 7.29
N PRO A 365 10.65 -4.29 8.21
CA PRO A 365 10.66 -3.59 9.49
C PRO A 365 10.81 -2.08 9.34
N TRP A 366 11.62 -1.64 8.37
CA TRP A 366 11.82 -0.22 8.08
C TRP A 366 10.56 0.43 7.50
N VAL A 367 9.90 -0.23 6.54
CA VAL A 367 8.65 0.27 5.95
C VAL A 367 7.52 0.33 6.97
N MET A 368 7.41 -0.69 7.83
CA MET A 368 6.43 -0.69 8.91
C MET A 368 6.73 0.40 9.93
N ALA A 369 7.99 0.64 10.26
CA ALA A 369 8.37 1.73 11.15
C ALA A 369 8.06 3.08 10.50
N GLU A 370 8.55 3.38 9.31
CA GLU A 370 8.44 4.74 8.76
C GLU A 370 7.04 5.05 8.22
N TYR A 371 6.38 4.08 7.58
CA TYR A 371 5.12 4.27 6.88
C TYR A 371 3.92 3.54 7.51
N GLY A 372 4.12 2.73 8.55
CA GLY A 372 3.02 2.02 9.24
C GLY A 372 2.35 1.02 8.34
N PHE A 373 3.01 0.70 7.24
CA PHE A 373 2.51 -0.10 6.16
C PHE A 373 3.01 -1.52 6.37
N TYR A 374 2.09 -2.42 6.70
CA TYR A 374 2.45 -3.81 6.92
C TYR A 374 2.56 -4.54 5.58
N LEU A 375 3.77 -4.63 5.05
CA LEU A 375 4.07 -5.49 3.90
C LEU A 375 3.80 -6.94 4.30
N ARG A 376 2.90 -7.62 3.57
CA ARG A 376 2.75 -9.07 3.68
C ARG A 376 4.00 -9.77 3.16
N THR A 377 4.13 -11.06 3.41
CA THR A 377 5.16 -11.86 2.75
C THR A 377 4.76 -12.06 1.29
N TRP A 378 5.64 -11.68 0.36
CA TRP A 378 5.39 -11.88 -1.06
C TRP A 378 5.34 -13.38 -1.38
N ILE A 379 4.19 -13.80 -1.92
CA ILE A 379 3.97 -15.14 -2.46
C ILE A 379 3.59 -14.89 -3.92
N PRO A 380 4.36 -15.41 -4.90
CA PRO A 380 4.10 -15.18 -6.31
C PRO A 380 2.68 -15.62 -6.70
N ASP A 381 1.91 -14.70 -7.28
CA ASP A 381 0.58 -15.01 -7.82
C ASP A 381 0.64 -15.39 -9.31
N LEU A 382 -0.53 -15.69 -9.90
CA LEU A 382 -0.63 -16.01 -11.32
C LEU A 382 -0.13 -14.87 -12.22
N ASN A 383 -0.33 -13.61 -11.82
CA ASN A 383 0.10 -12.46 -12.62
C ASN A 383 1.64 -12.34 -12.61
N ASP A 384 2.27 -12.57 -11.46
CA ASP A 384 3.72 -12.58 -11.35
C ASP A 384 4.32 -13.70 -12.21
N GLY A 385 3.68 -14.88 -12.21
CA GLY A 385 4.02 -15.98 -13.10
C GLY A 385 3.87 -15.64 -14.58
N LEU A 386 2.79 -14.93 -14.96
CA LEU A 386 2.59 -14.45 -16.33
C LEU A 386 3.65 -13.41 -16.74
N LEU A 387 4.02 -12.48 -15.85
CA LEU A 387 5.08 -11.52 -16.12
C LEU A 387 6.43 -12.21 -16.36
N LEU A 388 6.78 -13.19 -15.52
CA LEU A 388 7.97 -14.01 -15.71
C LEU A 388 7.93 -14.79 -17.02
N ALA A 389 6.77 -15.36 -17.38
CA ALA A 389 6.59 -16.06 -18.65
C ALA A 389 6.78 -15.11 -19.84
N VAL A 390 6.25 -13.88 -19.78
CA VAL A 390 6.45 -12.86 -20.81
C VAL A 390 7.93 -12.52 -20.96
N VAL A 391 8.65 -12.30 -19.85
CA VAL A 391 10.11 -12.05 -19.89
C VAL A 391 10.86 -13.22 -20.53
N ALA A 392 10.54 -14.46 -20.14
CA ALA A 392 11.15 -15.66 -20.70
C ALA A 392 10.87 -15.80 -22.21
N VAL A 393 9.63 -15.57 -22.65
CA VAL A 393 9.26 -15.60 -24.08
C VAL A 393 9.99 -14.50 -24.85
N LEU A 394 10.07 -13.28 -24.32
CA LEU A 394 10.81 -12.20 -24.97
C LEU A 394 12.31 -12.53 -25.06
N ALA A 395 12.91 -13.08 -24.00
CA ALA A 395 14.30 -13.53 -24.03
C ALA A 395 14.54 -14.61 -25.10
N LEU A 396 13.62 -15.57 -25.22
CA LEU A 396 13.64 -16.57 -26.29
C LEU A 396 13.58 -15.93 -27.66
N LEU A 397 12.64 -15.00 -27.91
CA LEU A 397 12.50 -14.29 -29.17
C LEU A 397 13.77 -13.52 -29.54
N PHE A 398 14.35 -12.80 -28.59
CA PHE A 398 15.61 -12.08 -28.80
C PHE A 398 16.77 -13.04 -29.11
N SER A 399 16.79 -14.23 -28.51
CA SER A 399 17.81 -15.26 -28.77
C SER A 399 17.73 -15.90 -30.16
N LEU A 400 16.58 -15.79 -30.85
CA LEU A 400 16.45 -16.27 -32.22
C LEU A 400 17.33 -15.47 -33.19
N ILE A 401 17.63 -14.20 -32.89
CA ILE A 401 18.51 -13.35 -33.72
C ILE A 401 19.93 -13.92 -33.78
N PRO A 402 20.67 -14.08 -32.65
CA PRO A 402 21.99 -14.67 -32.67
C PRO A 402 21.94 -16.11 -33.19
N GLY A 403 20.92 -16.90 -32.83
CA GLY A 403 20.74 -18.26 -33.37
C GLY A 403 20.66 -18.28 -34.90
N ALA A 404 19.85 -17.40 -35.50
CA ALA A 404 19.69 -17.32 -36.95
C ALA A 404 20.97 -16.82 -37.65
N ILE A 405 21.68 -15.87 -37.05
CA ILE A 405 22.99 -15.41 -37.54
C ILE A 405 23.99 -16.57 -37.52
N ALA A 406 24.03 -17.36 -36.44
CA ALA A 406 24.90 -18.53 -36.31
C ALA A 406 24.57 -19.58 -37.37
N TYR A 407 23.27 -19.86 -37.58
CA TYR A 407 22.79 -20.79 -38.58
C TYR A 407 23.27 -20.39 -39.98
N ARG A 408 23.09 -19.12 -40.37
CA ARG A 408 23.48 -18.60 -41.70
C ARG A 408 24.99 -18.53 -41.91
N ARG A 409 25.74 -17.97 -40.96
CA ARG A 409 27.20 -17.81 -41.08
C ARG A 409 27.93 -19.14 -41.17
N SER A 410 27.31 -20.20 -40.66
CA SER A 410 27.88 -21.53 -40.75
C SER A 410 27.97 -22.06 -42.19
N LEU A 411 27.17 -21.53 -43.13
CA LEU A 411 27.25 -21.85 -44.58
C LEU A 411 28.43 -21.17 -45.29
N GLN A 412 29.06 -20.14 -44.71
CA GLN A 412 30.01 -19.22 -45.38
C GLN A 412 31.39 -19.16 -44.67
N ASP A 413 32.09 -20.28 -44.56
CA ASP A 413 33.47 -20.38 -44.05
C ASP A 413 33.73 -20.17 -42.54
N GLY A 414 34.44 -21.15 -41.99
CA GLY A 414 35.19 -21.04 -40.74
C GLY A 414 36.64 -21.55 -40.83
N LEU A 415 37.16 -21.86 -42.03
CA LEU A 415 38.54 -22.33 -42.23
C LEU A 415 39.48 -21.26 -42.80
N THR A 416 38.95 -20.15 -43.33
CA THR A 416 39.78 -19.03 -43.83
C THR A 416 39.94 -17.97 -42.73
N VAL A 417 41.18 -17.78 -42.27
CA VAL A 417 41.56 -16.68 -41.37
C VAL A 417 41.44 -15.38 -42.17
N ARG A 418 40.51 -14.49 -41.79
CA ARG A 418 40.54 -13.10 -42.28
C ARG A 418 41.56 -12.36 -41.42
N VAL A 419 42.70 -12.01 -42.04
CA VAL A 419 43.76 -11.16 -41.48
C VAL A 419 43.24 -9.74 -41.33
#